data_AF-A0A316HJR8-F1
#
_entry.id   AF-A0A316HJR8-F1
#
_cell.length_a   1.000
_cell.length_b   1.000
_cell.length_c   1.000
_cell.angle_alpha   90.00
_cell.angle_beta   90.00
_cell.angle_gamma   90.00
#
_symmetry.space_group_name_H-M   'P 1'
#
loop_
_entity.id
_entity.type
_entity.pdbx_description
1 polymer ?
#
loop_
_entity_poly.entity_id
_entity_poly.type
_entity_poly.pdbx_seq_one_letter_code
_entity_poly.pdbx_strand_id
1 'polypeptide(L)'
;MATALVVGAGIAGLATALRLTRSAWDVVVLDHGKHHDPVPLRGPDRHAARRLAALPYPLHYETRHSTVIALQPDRFGVTVAFNDHDDEWFDIVVCAQPCCQADRLPGLRLESWSRDHVALLYRAVRDTGIPLSAAELLADAFDLHHDDHAALSWWETTLRPHAIRRAFTGVR
;
A
#
# COMPACT_ATOMS: atom_id res chain seq x y z
N MET A 1 6.10 -6.58 17.75
CA MET A 1 5.98 -5.45 16.81
C MET A 1 5.02 -5.89 15.73
N ALA A 2 4.17 -5.00 15.23
CA ALA A 2 3.25 -5.33 14.15
C ALA A 2 4.03 -5.50 12.84
N THR A 3 3.66 -6.48 12.04
CA THR A 3 4.31 -6.83 10.77
C THR A 3 3.47 -6.34 9.59
N ALA A 4 4.13 -5.80 8.58
CA ALA A 4 3.47 -5.38 7.35
C ALA A 4 4.17 -5.98 6.14
N LEU A 5 3.39 -6.57 5.24
CA LEU A 5 3.86 -6.93 3.91
C LEU A 5 3.47 -5.84 2.91
N VAL A 6 4.46 -5.24 2.26
CA VAL A 6 4.24 -4.31 1.15
C VAL A 6 4.59 -5.00 -0.15
N VAL A 7 3.57 -5.22 -0.98
CA VAL A 7 3.73 -5.90 -2.26
C VAL A 7 3.99 -4.87 -3.36
N GLY A 8 5.25 -4.77 -3.78
CA GLY A 8 5.76 -3.93 -4.86
C GLY A 8 6.70 -2.81 -4.43
N ALA A 9 7.93 -2.86 -4.92
CA ALA A 9 8.98 -1.86 -4.67
C ALA A 9 8.93 -0.64 -5.62
N GLY A 10 7.72 -0.30 -6.10
CA GLY A 10 7.50 0.97 -6.80
C GLY A 10 7.53 2.17 -5.83
N ILE A 11 7.47 3.39 -6.38
CA ILE A 11 7.53 4.62 -5.58
C ILE A 11 6.50 4.66 -4.44
N ALA A 12 5.27 4.20 -4.66
CA ALA A 12 4.24 4.17 -3.64
C ALA A 12 4.53 3.11 -2.55
N GLY A 13 5.00 1.92 -2.94
CA GLY A 13 5.30 0.86 -1.98
C GLY A 13 6.52 1.19 -1.11
N LEU A 14 7.59 1.71 -1.70
CA LEU A 14 8.76 2.18 -0.93
C LEU A 14 8.40 3.33 0.01
N ALA A 15 7.56 4.27 -0.43
CA ALA A 15 7.07 5.34 0.44
C ALA A 15 6.26 4.82 1.63
N THR A 16 5.36 3.85 1.40
CA THR A 16 4.62 3.19 2.47
C THR A 16 5.57 2.48 3.43
N ALA A 17 6.53 1.71 2.90
CA ALA A 17 7.48 0.97 3.72
C ALA A 17 8.31 1.89 4.62
N LEU A 18 8.83 3.00 4.08
CA LEU A 18 9.58 4.00 4.87
C LEU A 18 8.73 4.59 5.99
N ARG A 19 7.46 4.91 5.71
CA ARG A 19 6.60 5.52 6.71
C ARG A 19 6.18 4.54 7.80
N LEU A 20 5.82 3.30 7.45
CA LEU A 20 5.47 2.27 8.42
C LEU A 20 6.67 1.90 9.31
N THR A 21 7.86 1.78 8.73
CA THR A 21 9.10 1.51 9.48
C THR A 21 9.36 2.59 10.53
N ARG A 22 9.15 3.87 10.17
CA ARG A 22 9.24 4.98 11.13
C ARG A 22 8.20 4.89 12.25
N SER A 23 7.07 4.26 12.00
CA SER A 23 6.00 4.00 12.95
C SER A 23 6.19 2.68 13.72
N ALA A 24 7.41 2.14 13.74
CA ALA A 24 7.81 0.92 14.45
C ALA A 24 7.13 -0.38 13.97
N TRP A 25 6.66 -0.40 12.72
CA TRP A 25 6.28 -1.64 12.04
C TRP A 25 7.53 -2.38 11.56
N ASP A 26 7.49 -3.70 11.64
CA ASP A 26 8.44 -4.57 10.94
C ASP A 26 7.92 -4.79 9.51
N VAL A 27 8.62 -4.22 8.52
CA VAL A 27 8.11 -4.15 7.15
C VAL A 27 8.93 -5.03 6.22
N VAL A 28 8.25 -5.95 5.55
CA VAL A 28 8.81 -6.73 4.44
C VAL A 28 8.31 -6.12 3.13
N VAL A 29 9.23 -5.73 2.25
CA VAL A 29 8.91 -5.28 0.89
C VAL A 29 9.19 -6.40 -0.10
N LEU A 30 8.15 -6.84 -0.81
CA LEU A 30 8.26 -7.82 -1.89
C LEU A 30 8.49 -7.09 -3.23
N ASP A 31 9.67 -7.28 -3.83
CA ASP A 31 9.97 -6.78 -5.16
C ASP A 31 9.87 -7.86 -6.24
N HIS A 32 9.06 -7.60 -7.27
CA HIS A 32 8.89 -8.47 -8.43
C HIS A 32 9.77 -8.08 -9.63
N GLY A 33 10.68 -7.11 -9.46
CA GLY A 33 11.61 -6.67 -10.49
C GLY A 33 10.96 -5.88 -11.64
N LYS A 34 9.63 -5.72 -11.64
CA LYS A 34 8.90 -4.91 -12.62
C LYS A 34 8.95 -3.45 -12.22
N HIS A 35 9.92 -2.75 -12.79
CA HIS A 35 10.07 -1.31 -12.65
C HIS A 35 9.25 -0.60 -13.72
N HIS A 36 8.50 0.41 -13.32
CA HIS A 36 7.79 1.31 -14.24
C HIS A 36 8.66 2.52 -14.57
N ASP A 37 8.36 3.17 -15.69
CA ASP A 37 9.04 4.42 -16.05
C ASP A 37 8.90 5.47 -14.93
N PRO A 38 9.94 6.29 -14.69
CA PRO A 38 9.89 7.34 -13.68
C PRO A 38 8.64 8.23 -13.82
N VAL A 39 7.86 8.33 -12.75
CA VAL A 39 6.66 9.18 -12.73
C VAL A 39 7.03 10.60 -12.29
N PRO A 40 6.71 11.64 -13.08
CA PRO A 40 6.98 13.01 -12.67
C PRO A 40 6.11 13.40 -11.46
N LEU A 41 6.75 13.73 -10.34
CA LEU A 41 6.06 14.17 -9.13
C LEU A 41 5.52 15.61 -9.28
N ARG A 42 4.22 15.78 -8.99
CA ARG A 42 3.49 17.05 -9.12
C ARG A 42 2.71 17.36 -7.85
N GLY A 43 2.42 18.64 -7.64
CA GLY A 43 1.55 19.09 -6.56
C GLY A 43 1.96 18.55 -5.18
N PRO A 44 1.03 17.97 -4.40
CA PRO A 44 1.28 17.55 -3.02
C PRO A 44 2.40 16.50 -2.89
N ASP A 45 2.60 15.66 -3.92
CA ASP A 45 3.66 14.64 -3.91
C ASP A 45 5.08 15.22 -3.90
N ARG A 46 5.28 16.47 -4.37
CA ARG A 46 6.59 17.11 -4.21
C ARG A 46 6.93 17.38 -2.76
N HIS A 47 5.93 17.69 -1.94
CA HIS A 47 6.14 17.93 -0.52
C HIS A 47 6.34 16.61 0.22
N ALA A 48 5.56 15.58 -0.11
CA ALA A 48 5.73 14.21 0.37
C ALA A 48 7.14 13.68 0.08
N ALA A 49 7.63 13.81 -1.17
CA ALA A 49 8.97 13.39 -1.56
C ALA A 49 10.07 14.03 -0.71
N ARG A 50 9.95 15.33 -0.39
CA ARG A 50 10.92 16.02 0.46
C ARG A 50 10.95 15.47 1.88
N ARG A 51 9.79 15.10 2.44
CA ARG A 51 9.72 14.47 3.77
C ARG A 51 10.35 13.09 3.74
N LEU A 52 10.01 12.27 2.74
CA LEU A 52 10.54 10.91 2.60
C LEU A 52 12.06 10.90 2.36
N ALA A 53 12.59 11.82 1.54
CA ALA A 53 14.02 11.94 1.28
C ALA A 53 14.84 12.30 2.53
N ALA A 54 14.21 12.83 3.58
CA ALA A 54 14.85 13.17 4.84
C ALA A 54 14.83 12.03 5.86
N LEU A 55 14.30 10.84 5.51
CA LEU A 55 14.15 9.70 6.42
C LEU A 55 15.39 8.77 6.37
N PRO A 56 16.20 8.68 7.44
CA PRO A 56 17.37 7.81 7.48
C PRO A 56 17.00 6.46 8.11
N TYR A 57 16.20 5.64 7.42
CA TYR A 57 15.80 4.34 7.95
C TYR A 57 16.31 3.20 7.07
N PRO A 58 16.97 2.19 7.65
CA PRO A 58 17.26 0.97 6.93
C PRO A 58 15.93 0.27 6.63
N LEU A 59 15.61 0.13 5.34
CA LEU A 59 14.53 -0.75 4.92
C LEU A 59 15.08 -2.16 4.74
N HIS A 60 14.43 -3.12 5.39
CA HIS A 60 14.57 -4.52 5.02
C HIS A 60 13.74 -4.75 3.76
N TYR A 61 14.41 -4.87 2.62
CA TYR A 61 13.77 -5.23 1.36
C TYR A 61 14.18 -6.66 1.02
N GLU A 62 13.21 -7.47 0.63
CA GLU A 62 13.47 -8.82 0.16
C GLU A 62 13.12 -8.89 -1.32
N THR A 63 14.14 -9.05 -2.15
CA THR A 63 13.93 -9.37 -3.55
C THR A 63 13.53 -10.84 -3.65
N ARG A 64 12.24 -11.14 -3.46
CA ARG A 64 11.69 -12.48 -3.65
C ARG A 64 11.11 -12.63 -5.06
N HIS A 65 11.51 -13.68 -5.76
CA HIS A 65 10.82 -14.10 -6.99
C HIS A 65 9.42 -14.71 -6.71
N SER A 66 9.12 -14.95 -5.43
CA SER A 66 7.87 -15.46 -4.89
C SER A 66 6.70 -14.56 -5.23
N THR A 67 5.67 -15.11 -5.88
CA THR A 67 4.43 -14.42 -6.25
C THR A 67 3.34 -14.70 -5.25
N VAL A 68 2.73 -13.64 -4.72
CA VAL A 68 1.52 -13.75 -3.92
C VAL A 68 0.39 -14.25 -4.80
N ILE A 69 -0.14 -15.43 -4.48
CA ILE A 69 -1.21 -16.10 -5.22
C ILE A 69 -2.56 -16.05 -4.49
N ALA A 70 -2.57 -15.85 -3.18
CA ALA A 70 -3.79 -15.65 -2.41
C ALA A 70 -3.56 -14.76 -1.18
N LEU A 71 -4.63 -14.11 -0.73
CA LEU A 71 -4.72 -13.34 0.51
C LEU A 71 -5.99 -13.78 1.22
N GLN A 72 -5.85 -14.22 2.46
CA GLN A 72 -6.96 -14.61 3.31
C GLN A 72 -6.92 -13.75 4.58
N PRO A 73 -7.61 -12.59 4.58
CA PRO A 73 -7.75 -11.80 5.79
C PRO A 73 -8.70 -12.48 6.78
N ASP A 74 -8.40 -12.30 8.06
CA ASP A 74 -9.28 -12.65 9.17
C ASP A 74 -9.50 -11.43 10.08
N ARG A 75 -9.84 -11.64 11.35
CA ARG A 75 -10.07 -10.54 12.33
C ARG A 75 -8.78 -9.90 12.83
N PHE A 76 -7.64 -10.56 12.67
CA PHE A 76 -6.38 -10.21 13.30
C PHE A 76 -5.29 -9.86 12.29
N GLY A 77 -5.39 -10.33 11.06
CA GLY A 77 -4.41 -10.03 10.03
C GLY A 77 -4.73 -10.71 8.71
N VAL A 78 -3.67 -11.10 8.00
CA VAL A 78 -3.75 -11.69 6.67
C VAL A 78 -2.80 -12.87 6.55
N THR A 79 -3.35 -14.03 6.18
CA THR A 79 -2.54 -15.15 5.69
C THR A 79 -2.27 -14.94 4.19
N VAL A 80 -1.01 -14.99 3.80
CA VAL A 80 -0.51 -14.72 2.46
C VAL A 80 0.06 -16.00 1.88
N ALA A 81 -0.54 -16.47 0.78
CA ALA A 81 -0.04 -17.64 0.07
C ALA A 81 0.91 -17.22 -1.05
N PHE A 82 2.03 -17.93 -1.14
CA PHE A 82 3.05 -17.73 -2.16
C PHE A 82 3.14 -18.95 -3.09
N ASN A 83 3.71 -18.75 -4.28
CA ASN A 83 3.83 -19.80 -5.28
C ASN A 83 4.99 -20.79 -5.05
N ASP A 84 5.91 -20.48 -4.14
CA ASP A 84 7.20 -21.15 -4.02
C ASP A 84 7.61 -21.49 -2.57
N HIS A 85 6.82 -21.11 -1.58
CA HIS A 85 7.02 -21.46 -0.17
C HIS A 85 5.70 -21.52 0.60
N ASP A 86 5.79 -21.90 1.87
CA ASP A 86 4.66 -21.99 2.78
C ASP A 86 4.00 -20.61 3.00
N ASP A 87 2.72 -20.65 3.34
CA ASP A 87 1.95 -19.44 3.64
C ASP A 87 2.54 -18.71 4.85
N GLU A 88 2.60 -17.38 4.77
CA GLU A 88 3.08 -16.52 5.85
C GLU A 88 1.96 -15.60 6.36
N TRP A 89 2.05 -15.17 7.62
CA TRP A 89 1.03 -14.32 8.25
C TRP A 89 1.58 -12.91 8.54
N PHE A 90 0.76 -11.89 8.28
CA PHE A 90 1.09 -10.48 8.54
C PHE A 90 -0.09 -9.75 9.21
N ASP A 91 0.19 -8.76 10.06
CA ASP A 91 -0.86 -7.90 10.64
C ASP A 91 -1.56 -7.06 9.55
N ILE A 92 -0.80 -6.52 8.58
CA ILE A 92 -1.33 -5.76 7.44
C ILE A 92 -0.67 -6.18 6.12
N VAL A 93 -1.44 -6.18 5.03
CA VAL A 93 -0.92 -6.31 3.65
C VAL A 93 -1.27 -5.08 2.82
N VAL A 94 -0.25 -4.44 2.25
CA VAL A 94 -0.41 -3.31 1.33
C VAL A 94 -0.03 -3.72 -0.09
N CYS A 95 -1.02 -3.79 -0.97
CA CYS A 95 -0.83 -4.04 -2.39
C CYS A 95 -0.49 -2.73 -3.12
N ALA A 96 0.80 -2.45 -3.32
CA ALA A 96 1.29 -1.29 -4.06
C ALA A 96 1.42 -1.52 -5.57
N GLN A 97 1.18 -2.74 -6.04
CA GLN A 97 1.08 -3.11 -7.45
C GLN A 97 0.00 -4.19 -7.66
N PRO A 98 -0.51 -4.38 -8.89
CA PRO A 98 -1.56 -5.37 -9.18
C PRO A 98 -0.99 -6.80 -9.38
N CYS A 99 -0.12 -7.27 -8.48
CA CYS A 99 0.60 -8.54 -8.65
C CYS A 99 -0.18 -9.76 -8.16
N CYS A 100 -1.04 -9.61 -7.16
CA CYS A 100 -1.81 -10.70 -6.56
C CYS A 100 -3.27 -10.77 -7.03
N GLN A 101 -3.66 -9.94 -8.01
CA GLN A 101 -5.07 -9.76 -8.43
C GLN A 101 -6.02 -9.63 -7.23
N ALA A 102 -5.61 -8.92 -6.18
CA ALA A 102 -6.35 -8.88 -4.91
C ALA A 102 -7.83 -8.50 -5.10
N ASP A 103 -8.14 -7.64 -6.06
CA ASP A 103 -9.49 -7.26 -6.46
C ASP A 103 -10.36 -8.41 -7.02
N ARG A 104 -9.74 -9.55 -7.33
CA ARG A 104 -10.36 -10.76 -7.90
C ARG A 104 -10.22 -11.98 -7.01
N LEU A 105 -9.56 -11.85 -5.84
CA LEU A 105 -9.36 -12.99 -4.95
C LEU A 105 -10.70 -13.44 -4.34
N PRO A 106 -11.00 -14.76 -4.33
CA PRO A 106 -12.19 -15.29 -3.67
C PRO A 106 -12.24 -14.84 -2.20
N GLY A 107 -13.38 -14.30 -1.76
CA GLY A 107 -13.56 -13.78 -0.38
C GLY A 107 -13.18 -12.30 -0.21
N LEU A 108 -12.33 -11.74 -1.09
CA LEU A 108 -11.92 -10.33 -1.06
C LEU A 108 -12.69 -9.52 -2.12
N ARG A 109 -14.01 -9.37 -1.94
CA ARG A 109 -14.80 -8.44 -2.77
C ARG A 109 -14.52 -7.00 -2.35
N LEU A 110 -13.73 -6.31 -3.15
CA LEU A 110 -13.28 -4.93 -2.91
C LEU A 110 -14.09 -3.94 -3.76
N GLU A 111 -15.26 -3.54 -3.26
CA GLU A 111 -15.96 -2.34 -3.75
C GLU A 111 -15.25 -1.04 -3.33
N SER A 112 -14.31 -1.17 -2.40
CA SER A 112 -13.50 -0.15 -1.76
C SER A 112 -12.00 -0.31 -2.12
N TRP A 113 -11.15 0.61 -1.67
CA TRP A 113 -9.69 0.50 -1.83
C TRP A 113 -9.03 -0.32 -0.72
N SER A 114 -9.78 -0.77 0.26
CA SER A 114 -9.32 -1.56 1.40
C SER A 114 -10.43 -2.46 1.90
N ARG A 115 -10.06 -3.54 2.58
CA ARG A 115 -10.98 -4.46 3.27
C ARG A 115 -10.20 -5.22 4.33
N ASP A 116 -10.79 -5.32 5.51
CA ASP A 116 -10.19 -6.00 6.67
C ASP A 116 -8.76 -5.49 6.87
N HIS A 117 -7.74 -6.33 6.80
CA HIS A 117 -6.33 -5.96 6.98
C HIS A 117 -5.57 -5.73 5.65
N VAL A 118 -6.28 -5.53 4.54
CA VAL A 118 -5.69 -5.38 3.20
C VAL A 118 -5.98 -4.00 2.60
N ALA A 119 -4.93 -3.33 2.12
CA ALA A 119 -5.02 -2.06 1.38
C ALA A 119 -4.57 -2.19 -0.09
N LEU A 120 -5.45 -1.82 -1.04
CA LEU A 120 -5.14 -1.70 -2.47
C LEU A 120 -4.59 -0.32 -2.83
N LEU A 121 -3.38 -0.02 -2.36
CA LEU A 121 -2.71 1.24 -2.66
C LEU A 121 -2.57 1.48 -4.17
N TYR A 122 -2.27 0.45 -4.98
CA TYR A 122 -2.16 0.62 -6.44
C TYR A 122 -3.44 1.18 -7.08
N ARG A 123 -4.61 0.80 -6.55
CA ARG A 123 -5.91 1.25 -7.06
C ARG A 123 -6.19 2.68 -6.61
N ALA A 124 -5.96 2.99 -5.34
CA ALA A 124 -6.06 4.36 -4.82
C ALA A 124 -5.15 5.31 -5.61
N VAL A 125 -3.91 4.90 -5.88
CA VAL A 125 -2.93 5.68 -6.65
C VAL A 125 -3.36 5.85 -8.11
N ARG A 126 -3.87 4.79 -8.75
CA ARG A 126 -4.41 4.89 -10.11
C ARG A 126 -5.56 5.89 -10.20
N ASP A 127 -6.47 5.85 -9.25
CA ASP A 127 -7.70 6.63 -9.25
C ASP A 127 -7.42 8.11 -8.85
N THR A 128 -6.45 8.37 -7.99
CA THR A 128 -6.13 9.73 -7.49
C THR A 128 -4.94 10.41 -8.17
N GLY A 129 -3.94 9.65 -8.62
CA GLY A 129 -2.71 10.15 -9.22
C GLY A 129 -1.70 10.78 -8.26
N ILE A 130 -1.78 10.47 -6.96
CA ILE A 130 -0.89 11.02 -5.91
C ILE A 130 -0.18 9.90 -5.11
N PRO A 131 0.74 9.14 -5.73
CA PRO A 131 1.39 7.98 -5.12
C PRO A 131 2.00 8.19 -3.74
N LEU A 132 2.73 9.30 -3.54
CA LEU A 132 3.46 9.52 -2.30
C LEU A 132 2.53 9.97 -1.18
N SER A 133 1.62 10.89 -1.49
CA SER A 133 0.64 11.39 -0.52
C SER A 133 -0.30 10.27 -0.07
N ALA A 134 -0.74 9.40 -0.99
CA ALA A 134 -1.58 8.25 -0.65
C ALA A 134 -0.86 7.25 0.27
N ALA A 135 0.44 7.03 0.04
CA ALA A 135 1.28 6.15 0.84
C ALA A 135 1.54 6.70 2.25
N GLU A 136 1.89 7.99 2.37
CA GLU A 136 2.11 8.61 3.69
C GLU A 136 0.82 8.66 4.51
N LEU A 137 -0.30 9.03 3.88
CA LEU A 137 -1.59 9.09 4.55
C LEU A 137 -2.05 7.73 5.08
N LEU A 138 -1.71 6.64 4.39
CA LEU A 138 -1.99 5.28 4.87
C LEU A 138 -1.26 5.01 6.19
N ALA A 139 0.02 5.38 6.27
CA ALA A 139 0.78 5.22 7.50
C ALA A 139 0.28 6.15 8.62
N ASP A 140 -0.08 7.40 8.28
CA ASP A 140 -0.68 8.33 9.25
C ASP A 140 -2.00 7.76 9.81
N ALA A 141 -2.77 7.04 8.99
CA ALA A 141 -3.99 6.38 9.45
C ALA A 141 -3.71 5.36 10.57
N PHE A 142 -2.68 4.54 10.41
CA PHE A 142 -2.26 3.57 11.43
C PHE A 142 -1.62 4.23 12.66
N ASP A 143 -0.99 5.41 12.51
CA ASP A 143 -0.50 6.20 13.64
C ASP A 143 -1.67 6.78 14.47
N LEU A 144 -2.76 7.18 13.80
CA LEU A 144 -3.91 7.85 14.41
C LEU A 144 -4.95 6.88 15.00
N HIS A 145 -5.07 5.69 14.43
CA HIS A 145 -6.11 4.73 14.76
C HIS A 145 -5.49 3.40 15.22
N HIS A 146 -5.91 2.93 16.40
CA HIS A 146 -5.47 1.63 16.92
C HIS A 146 -6.19 0.44 16.26
N ASP A 147 -7.35 0.69 15.65
CA ASP A 147 -8.15 -0.31 14.95
C ASP A 147 -7.91 -0.18 13.44
N ASP A 148 -7.44 -1.26 12.81
CA ASP A 148 -7.06 -1.26 11.39
C ASP A 148 -8.24 -0.94 10.47
N HIS A 149 -9.43 -1.43 10.80
CA HIS A 149 -10.63 -1.12 10.03
C HIS A 149 -10.96 0.38 10.08
N ALA A 150 -10.86 1.00 11.25
CA ALA A 150 -11.02 2.44 11.40
C ALA A 150 -9.92 3.23 10.65
N ALA A 151 -8.66 2.78 10.72
CA ALA A 151 -7.54 3.37 10.00
C ALA A 151 -7.80 3.36 8.48
N LEU A 152 -8.13 2.20 7.93
CA LEU A 152 -8.34 2.01 6.50
C LEU A 152 -9.59 2.75 5.99
N SER A 153 -10.66 2.78 6.79
CA SER A 153 -11.86 3.59 6.49
C SER A 153 -11.54 5.09 6.45
N TRP A 154 -10.78 5.58 7.43
CA TRP A 154 -10.35 6.98 7.46
C TRP A 154 -9.45 7.33 6.28
N TRP A 155 -8.50 6.46 5.95
CA TRP A 155 -7.61 6.62 4.79
C TRP A 155 -8.40 6.75 3.48
N GLU A 156 -9.37 5.85 3.25
CA GLU A 156 -10.21 5.90 2.06
C GLU A 156 -11.05 7.17 1.97
N THR A 157 -11.76 7.51 3.05
CA THR A 157 -12.65 8.68 3.08
C THR A 157 -11.86 9.97 2.85
N THR A 158 -10.61 10.02 3.31
CA THR A 158 -9.71 11.15 3.12
C THR A 158 -9.18 11.24 1.68
N LEU A 159 -8.90 10.11 1.02
CA LEU A 159 -8.41 10.10 -0.37
C LEU A 159 -9.50 10.26 -1.43
N ARG A 160 -10.72 9.78 -1.18
CA ARG A 160 -11.83 9.79 -2.16
C ARG A 160 -12.08 11.14 -2.86
N PRO A 161 -12.06 12.30 -2.16
CA PRO A 161 -12.21 13.61 -2.80
C PRO A 161 -11.18 13.89 -3.91
N HIS A 162 -9.98 13.30 -3.82
CA HIS A 162 -8.92 13.47 -4.81
C HIS A 162 -9.13 12.65 -6.09
N ALA A 163 -9.89 11.55 -6.04
CA ALA A 163 -10.22 10.74 -7.21
C ALA A 163 -11.21 11.46 -8.15
N ILE A 164 -12.18 12.19 -7.58
CA ILE A 164 -13.24 12.87 -8.33
C ILE A 164 -12.70 14.05 -9.17
N ARG A 165 -11.62 14.71 -8.71
CA ARG A 165 -11.05 15.89 -9.40
C ARG A 165 -10.49 15.62 -10.80
N ARG A 166 -10.26 14.35 -11.19
CA ARG A 166 -9.80 14.00 -12.54
C ARG A 166 -10.90 13.75 -13.56
N ALA A 167 -12.13 13.44 -13.12
CA ALA A 167 -13.25 13.24 -14.06
C ALA A 167 -13.64 14.55 -14.78
N PHE A 168 -13.44 15.71 -14.14
CA PHE A 168 -13.82 17.02 -14.68
C PHE A 168 -12.72 17.75 -15.44
N THR A 169 -11.44 17.35 -15.33
CA THR A 169 -10.33 17.95 -16.08
C THR A 169 -9.97 17.17 -17.35
N GLY A 170 -10.73 16.13 -17.68
CA GLY A 170 -10.57 15.27 -18.85
C GLY A 170 -11.45 15.66 -20.05
N VAL A 171 -11.93 16.90 -20.14
CA VAL A 171 -12.54 17.41 -21.37
C VAL A 171 -11.41 17.92 -22.26
N ARG A 172 -11.08 17.13 -23.28
CA ARG A 172 -10.38 17.60 -24.48
C ARG A 172 -11.33 18.38 -25.36
#